data_AF-A0AAD6HBS0-F1
#
_entry.id   AF-A0AAD6HBS0-F1
#
_cell.length_a   1.000
_cell.length_b   1.000
_cell.length_c   1.000
_cell.angle_alpha   90.00
_cell.angle_beta   90.00
_cell.angle_gamma   90.00
#
_symmetry.space_group_name_H-M   'P 1'
#
loop_
_entity.id
_entity.type
_entity.pdbx_description
1 polymer ?
#
loop_
_entity_poly.entity_id
_entity_poly.type
_entity_poly.pdbx_seq_one_letter_code
_entity_poly.pdbx_strand_id
1 'polypeptide(L)'
;MIIGGGVSGIAMACRLKSVHGLDDLCIYDRQEGLGGAWWANTYPGCAVDIPGFCYSFSFAPNPDFTKLFPSQSEVLTYLSTVVRQYRIDEHFIRGTEWINATWNEETETWLVTLRNNEAGQFTQECKVLISAVGGLVNPQGLKVPGVETFKGEIIHTARWNHDADLTNKHVAVIGNGASAVQLVPAILNRVKSVTQFMRTPHHIVQGDNYDISPEWRNTFHQFPLILWLIRIAIFLWMEITWFRFQNNKLGQISRAQVERRSREYVQKSAPESYWDMLIPKYEFGCKRRVFDRGYLATLEDSKMRLTNDPIMEIKSNSIVTRSGEELHVDAILLANGFALTHYDVDIKGHNGKTRAQHWKEYGHKATFNTIAMNGFPNFFYILGPNSGRLYTSTIQIIESQVDMVLRIMEPIMLQKASSVEVKASSEREYDVKLHDAIGKTVHSSLCGSYFIDKNTDKNWFVYPWNTFHLWLSTLRNTSDDWDYSVGLATRKF
;
A
#
# COMPACT_ATOMS: atom_id res chain seq x y z
N MET A 1 12.26 -17.77 -0.69
CA MET A 1 12.81 -16.40 -0.74
C MET A 1 11.67 -15.40 -0.73
N ILE A 2 11.79 -14.32 0.05
CA ILE A 2 10.81 -13.24 0.13
C ILE A 2 11.49 -11.95 -0.32
N ILE A 3 10.87 -11.21 -1.24
CA ILE A 3 11.35 -9.89 -1.68
C ILE A 3 10.43 -8.81 -1.10
N GLY A 4 10.98 -7.98 -0.21
CA GLY A 4 10.28 -6.92 0.52
C GLY A 4 10.20 -7.22 2.02
N GLY A 5 10.85 -6.38 2.82
CA GLY A 5 10.89 -6.38 4.29
C GLY A 5 9.80 -5.52 4.94
N GLY A 6 8.72 -5.24 4.21
CA GLY A 6 7.54 -4.55 4.74
C GLY A 6 6.62 -5.47 5.54
N VAL A 7 5.46 -4.92 5.95
CA VAL A 7 4.41 -5.66 6.69
C VAL A 7 4.06 -7.00 6.03
N SER A 8 3.99 -7.05 4.69
CA SER A 8 3.72 -8.28 3.93
C SER A 8 4.81 -9.34 4.10
N GLY A 9 6.09 -8.97 3.98
CA GLY A 9 7.20 -9.91 4.09
C GLY A 9 7.42 -10.36 5.54
N ILE A 10 7.26 -9.45 6.49
CA ILE A 10 7.28 -9.78 7.93
C ILE A 10 6.19 -10.79 8.26
N ALA A 11 4.95 -10.57 7.78
CA ALA A 11 3.85 -11.52 7.99
C ALA A 11 4.17 -12.90 7.40
N MET A 12 4.63 -12.94 6.14
CA MET A 12 4.98 -14.19 5.48
C MET A 12 6.06 -14.97 6.25
N ALA A 13 7.14 -14.29 6.66
CA ALA A 13 8.22 -14.91 7.40
C ALA A 13 7.81 -15.38 8.81
N CYS A 14 7.05 -14.57 9.55
CA CYS A 14 6.51 -14.95 10.86
C CYS A 14 5.64 -16.20 10.77
N ARG A 15 4.78 -16.28 9.74
CA ARG A 15 3.86 -17.41 9.56
C ARG A 15 4.58 -18.67 9.05
N LEU A 16 5.55 -18.54 8.15
CA LEU A 16 6.44 -19.64 7.76
C LEU A 16 7.13 -20.28 8.97
N LYS A 17 7.71 -19.46 9.84
CA LYS A 17 8.42 -19.92 11.04
C LYS A 17 7.47 -20.51 12.08
N SER A 18 6.34 -19.86 12.36
CA SER A 18 5.41 -20.30 13.41
C SER A 18 4.53 -21.49 13.03
N VAL A 19 4.16 -21.65 11.76
CA VAL A 19 3.28 -22.74 11.31
C VAL A 19 4.08 -23.97 10.89
N HIS A 20 5.19 -23.77 10.17
CA HIS A 20 5.95 -24.87 9.57
C HIS A 20 7.33 -25.07 10.18
N GLY A 21 7.76 -24.23 11.14
CA GLY A 21 9.11 -24.32 11.68
C GLY A 21 10.20 -24.10 10.62
N LEU A 22 9.87 -23.41 9.52
CA LEU A 22 10.79 -23.22 8.41
C LEU A 22 11.78 -22.11 8.75
N ASP A 23 13.05 -22.46 8.91
CA ASP A 23 14.15 -21.50 9.07
C ASP A 23 14.96 -21.28 7.78
N ASP A 24 14.80 -22.14 6.77
CA ASP A 24 15.39 -21.94 5.43
C ASP A 24 14.60 -20.90 4.62
N LEU A 25 14.71 -19.64 5.06
CA LEU A 25 14.13 -18.49 4.40
C LEU A 25 15.08 -17.30 4.42
N CYS A 26 14.95 -16.45 3.42
CA CYS A 26 15.66 -15.19 3.28
C CYS A 26 14.67 -14.09 2.86
N ILE A 27 14.86 -12.89 3.42
CA ILE A 27 14.12 -11.68 3.11
C ILE A 27 15.10 -10.67 2.54
N TYR A 28 14.90 -10.25 1.29
CA TYR A 28 15.69 -9.19 0.67
C TYR A 28 14.86 -7.91 0.59
N ASP A 29 15.41 -6.78 1.04
CA ASP A 29 14.83 -5.45 0.80
C ASP A 29 15.93 -4.46 0.42
N ARG A 30 15.60 -3.53 -0.47
CA ARG A 30 16.50 -2.44 -0.88
C ARG A 30 16.75 -1.43 0.24
N GLN A 31 15.91 -1.42 1.27
CA GLN A 31 16.03 -0.57 2.45
C GLN A 31 16.97 -1.19 3.48
N GLU A 32 17.51 -0.33 4.36
CA GLU A 32 18.41 -0.75 5.43
C GLU A 32 17.69 -1.43 6.62
N GLY A 33 16.37 -1.25 6.73
CA GLY A 33 15.58 -1.75 7.86
C GLY A 33 14.25 -2.37 7.45
N LEU A 34 13.71 -3.19 8.35
CA LEU A 34 12.40 -3.80 8.23
C LEU A 34 11.29 -2.80 8.59
N GLY A 35 10.15 -2.91 7.92
CA GLY A 35 8.97 -2.06 8.13
C GLY A 35 8.36 -1.51 6.83
N GLY A 36 9.13 -1.50 5.74
CA GLY A 36 8.67 -1.11 4.40
C GLY A 36 8.16 0.32 4.36
N ALA A 37 6.86 0.52 4.12
CA ALA A 37 6.28 1.86 4.10
C ALA A 37 6.51 2.63 5.42
N TRP A 38 6.49 1.93 6.56
CA TRP A 38 6.72 2.53 7.87
C TRP A 38 8.20 2.76 8.16
N TRP A 39 9.12 2.13 7.44
CA TRP A 39 10.53 2.50 7.49
C TRP A 39 10.82 3.72 6.61
N ALA A 40 10.23 3.75 5.42
CA ALA A 40 10.53 4.79 4.41
C ALA A 40 9.84 6.15 4.66
N ASN A 41 8.61 6.17 5.17
CA ASN A 41 7.81 7.39 5.25
C ASN A 41 7.94 8.05 6.64
N THR A 42 9.03 8.78 6.87
CA THR A 42 9.34 9.41 8.16
C THR A 42 9.02 10.91 8.22
N TYR A 43 8.21 11.41 7.28
CA TYR A 43 7.82 12.81 7.24
C TYR A 43 6.94 13.21 8.46
N PRO A 44 7.00 14.47 8.93
CA PRO A 44 6.20 14.95 10.05
C PRO A 44 4.70 14.72 9.85
N GLY A 45 4.04 14.21 10.89
CA GLY A 45 2.59 13.93 10.87
C GLY A 45 2.20 12.58 10.26
N CYS A 46 3.16 11.79 9.74
CA CYS A 46 2.85 10.48 9.17
C CYS A 46 2.20 9.55 10.21
N ALA A 47 1.00 9.07 9.90
CA ALA A 47 0.21 8.22 10.79
C ALA A 47 -0.75 7.32 10.01
N VAL A 48 -1.22 6.27 10.66
CA VAL A 48 -2.21 5.37 10.09
C VAL A 48 -3.60 6.02 10.00
N ASP A 49 -4.42 5.58 9.05
CA ASP A 49 -5.80 6.01 8.85
C ASP A 49 -6.85 4.91 9.17
N ILE A 50 -6.39 3.82 9.79
CA ILE A 50 -7.16 2.68 10.29
C ILE A 50 -6.87 2.55 11.79
N PRO A 51 -7.85 2.22 12.65
CA PRO A 51 -7.59 2.00 14.07
C PRO A 51 -6.45 1.00 14.31
N GLY A 52 -5.51 1.34 15.19
CA GLY A 52 -4.31 0.55 15.51
C GLY A 52 -4.63 -0.87 15.97
N PHE A 53 -5.77 -1.05 16.64
CA PHE A 53 -6.28 -2.37 17.04
C PHE A 53 -6.53 -3.31 15.85
N CYS A 54 -6.84 -2.78 14.65
CA CYS A 54 -6.97 -3.53 13.39
C CYS A 54 -5.74 -3.36 12.48
N TYR A 55 -4.83 -2.43 12.80
CA TYR A 55 -3.55 -2.23 12.13
C TYR A 55 -2.40 -2.88 12.92
N SER A 56 -2.63 -4.12 13.32
CA SER A 56 -1.68 -5.04 13.94
C SER A 56 -1.99 -6.46 13.45
N PHE A 57 -0.99 -7.34 13.42
CA PHE A 57 -1.16 -8.76 13.13
C PHE A 57 -2.11 -9.42 14.12
N SER A 58 -2.97 -10.30 13.64
CA SER A 58 -3.89 -11.06 14.49
C SER A 58 -3.15 -12.08 15.37
N PHE A 59 -2.00 -12.59 14.90
CA PHE A 59 -1.13 -13.49 15.66
C PHE A 59 -0.19 -12.76 16.64
N ALA A 60 -0.07 -11.43 16.53
CA ALA A 60 0.71 -10.58 17.45
C ALA A 60 0.01 -9.24 17.69
N PRO A 61 -1.12 -9.21 18.42
CA PRO A 61 -1.84 -7.98 18.74
C PRO A 61 -0.99 -7.00 19.54
N ASN A 62 -1.22 -5.68 19.37
CA ASN A 62 -0.49 -4.65 20.10
C ASN A 62 -1.37 -3.93 21.14
N PRO A 63 -1.13 -4.12 22.45
CA PRO A 63 -1.80 -3.38 23.52
C PRO A 63 -1.21 -1.99 23.80
N ASP A 64 -0.06 -1.63 23.22
CA ASP A 64 0.75 -0.49 23.66
C ASP A 64 0.53 0.82 22.89
N PHE A 65 -0.20 0.80 21.77
CA PHE A 65 -0.50 2.01 20.99
C PHE A 65 -1.12 3.08 21.87
N THR A 66 -0.57 4.30 21.82
CA THR A 66 -0.99 5.41 22.69
C THR A 66 -2.16 6.18 22.09
N LYS A 67 -2.49 5.95 20.82
CA LYS A 67 -3.60 6.60 20.11
C LYS A 67 -4.38 5.59 19.29
N LEU A 68 -5.66 5.88 19.06
CA LEU A 68 -6.52 5.06 18.20
C LEU A 68 -5.91 4.92 16.80
N PHE A 69 -5.33 5.99 16.26
CA PHE A 69 -4.59 5.98 15.01
C PHE A 69 -3.11 6.28 15.29
N PRO A 70 -2.29 5.25 15.52
CA PRO A 70 -0.88 5.42 15.90
C PRO A 70 -0.06 6.16 14.84
N SER A 71 0.97 6.85 15.33
CA SER A 71 1.97 7.50 14.49
C SER A 71 2.83 6.48 13.72
N GLN A 72 3.54 6.92 12.67
CA GLN A 72 4.50 6.07 11.98
C GLN A 72 5.53 5.46 12.93
N SER A 73 6.04 6.23 13.89
CA SER A 73 7.05 5.77 14.85
C SER A 73 6.54 4.63 15.75
N GLU A 74 5.29 4.71 16.20
CA GLU A 74 4.65 3.65 17.00
C GLU A 74 4.44 2.38 16.17
N VAL A 75 4.00 2.51 14.91
CA VAL A 75 3.83 1.36 14.01
C VAL A 75 5.17 0.71 13.70
N LEU A 76 6.22 1.48 13.45
CA LEU A 76 7.56 0.95 13.21
C LEU A 76 8.11 0.25 14.46
N THR A 77 7.88 0.82 15.64
CA THR A 77 8.25 0.20 16.92
C THR A 77 7.53 -1.14 17.10
N TYR A 78 6.22 -1.17 16.85
CA TYR A 78 5.43 -2.41 16.87
C TYR A 78 5.99 -3.48 15.92
N LEU A 79 6.26 -3.14 14.66
CA LEU A 79 6.82 -4.08 13.69
C LEU A 79 8.20 -4.59 14.14
N SER A 80 9.03 -3.71 14.71
CA SER A 80 10.34 -4.08 15.25
C SER A 80 10.21 -5.07 16.42
N THR A 81 9.22 -4.89 17.29
CA THR A 81 8.91 -5.84 18.38
C THR A 81 8.52 -7.21 17.82
N VAL A 82 7.63 -7.25 16.82
CA VAL A 82 7.22 -8.52 16.18
C VAL A 82 8.41 -9.19 15.49
N VAL A 83 9.24 -8.44 14.77
CA VAL A 83 10.45 -8.96 14.12
C VAL A 83 11.36 -9.65 15.14
N ARG A 84 11.62 -9.02 16.28
CA ARG A 84 12.44 -9.61 17.35
C ARG A 84 11.79 -10.83 17.99
N GLN A 85 10.48 -10.77 18.26
CA GLN A 85 9.72 -11.88 18.85
C GLN A 85 9.82 -13.16 18.01
N TYR A 86 9.78 -13.01 16.68
CA TYR A 86 9.87 -14.12 15.72
C TYR A 86 11.28 -14.33 15.16
N ARG A 87 12.30 -13.59 15.64
CA ARG A 87 13.70 -13.66 15.16
C ARG A 87 13.82 -13.53 13.63
N ILE A 88 13.05 -12.62 13.05
CA ILE A 88 12.99 -12.41 11.59
C ILE A 88 14.20 -11.61 11.08
N ASP A 89 14.83 -10.84 11.95
CA ASP A 89 16.06 -10.09 11.68
C ASP A 89 17.22 -10.98 11.24
N GLU A 90 17.30 -12.22 11.72
CA GLU A 90 18.32 -13.21 11.34
C GLU A 90 18.23 -13.64 9.87
N HIS A 91 17.06 -13.46 9.26
CA HIS A 91 16.79 -13.84 7.86
C HIS A 91 16.78 -12.64 6.92
N PHE A 92 17.08 -11.43 7.42
CA PHE A 92 16.97 -10.20 6.65
C PHE A 92 18.30 -9.78 6.04
N ILE A 93 18.32 -9.66 4.71
CA ILE A 93 19.42 -9.11 3.93
C ILE A 93 19.00 -7.74 3.41
N ARG A 94 19.52 -6.72 4.09
CA ARG A 94 19.26 -5.30 3.82
C ARG A 94 19.99 -4.78 2.59
N GLY A 95 19.62 -3.58 2.14
CA GLY A 95 20.32 -2.87 1.07
C GLY A 95 20.41 -3.66 -0.24
N THR A 96 19.46 -4.56 -0.50
CA THR A 96 19.49 -5.51 -1.61
C THR A 96 18.28 -5.35 -2.52
N GLU A 97 18.51 -4.86 -3.74
CA GLU A 97 17.48 -4.63 -4.74
C GLU A 97 17.26 -5.85 -5.64
N TRP A 98 15.99 -6.13 -5.96
CA TRP A 98 15.60 -7.18 -6.89
C TRP A 98 15.66 -6.67 -8.34
N ILE A 99 16.48 -7.32 -9.16
CA ILE A 99 16.76 -6.91 -10.54
C ILE A 99 15.91 -7.69 -11.55
N ASN A 100 15.88 -9.03 -11.44
CA ASN A 100 15.04 -9.90 -12.25
C ASN A 100 14.91 -11.30 -11.61
N ALA A 101 14.00 -12.12 -12.13
CA ALA A 101 13.94 -13.55 -11.79
C ALA A 101 13.56 -14.40 -13.01
N THR A 102 14.16 -15.58 -13.14
CA THR A 102 13.84 -16.55 -14.21
C THR A 102 13.62 -17.92 -13.61
N TRP A 103 12.54 -18.59 -14.03
CA TRP A 103 12.26 -19.98 -13.69
C TRP A 103 13.23 -20.91 -14.42
N ASN A 104 13.80 -21.86 -13.69
CA ASN A 104 14.65 -22.91 -14.21
C ASN A 104 13.89 -24.24 -14.22
N GLU A 105 13.63 -24.75 -15.42
CA GLU A 105 12.90 -26.02 -15.64
C GLU A 105 13.67 -27.25 -15.14
N GLU A 106 15.01 -27.21 -15.20
CA GLU A 106 15.84 -28.37 -14.86
C GLU A 106 15.85 -28.64 -13.35
N THR A 107 15.88 -27.56 -12.57
CA THR A 107 15.93 -27.60 -11.10
C THR A 107 14.57 -27.38 -10.45
N GLU A 108 13.56 -26.96 -11.22
CA GLU A 108 12.24 -26.54 -10.72
C GLU A 108 12.35 -25.47 -9.63
N THR A 109 13.18 -24.46 -9.88
CA THR A 109 13.48 -23.34 -8.96
C THR A 109 13.51 -21.99 -9.69
N TRP A 110 13.50 -20.91 -8.91
CA TRP A 110 13.73 -19.56 -9.38
C TRP A 110 15.19 -19.15 -9.23
N LEU A 111 15.80 -18.70 -10.32
CA LEU A 111 17.06 -17.97 -10.32
C LEU A 111 16.78 -16.47 -10.20
N VAL A 112 17.16 -15.87 -9.08
CA VAL A 112 16.83 -14.47 -8.73
C VAL A 112 18.10 -13.63 -8.75
N THR A 113 18.14 -12.64 -9.65
CA THR A 113 19.25 -11.68 -9.70
C THR A 113 18.97 -10.53 -8.72
N LEU A 114 19.92 -10.32 -7.82
CA LEU A 114 19.88 -9.33 -6.76
C LEU A 114 21.09 -8.39 -6.88
N ARG A 115 20.95 -7.14 -6.42
CA ARG A 115 22.04 -6.18 -6.30
C ARG A 115 22.10 -5.65 -4.88
N ASN A 116 23.14 -6.01 -4.15
CA ASN A 116 23.42 -5.49 -2.82
C ASN A 116 24.36 -4.28 -2.90
N ASN A 117 24.12 -3.27 -2.05
CA ASN A 117 24.90 -2.04 -2.01
C ASN A 117 26.40 -2.28 -1.74
N GLU A 118 26.75 -3.33 -0.99
CA GLU A 118 28.12 -3.67 -0.59
C GLU A 118 28.70 -4.81 -1.44
N ALA A 119 27.93 -5.87 -1.69
CA ALA A 119 28.39 -7.08 -2.38
C ALA A 119 28.25 -7.03 -3.91
N GLY A 120 27.62 -5.99 -4.47
CA GLY A 120 27.36 -5.89 -5.90
C GLY A 120 26.24 -6.82 -6.36
N GLN A 121 26.28 -7.22 -7.63
CA GLN A 121 25.24 -8.05 -8.25
C GLN A 121 25.56 -9.54 -8.14
N PHE A 122 24.59 -10.35 -7.72
CA PHE A 122 24.70 -11.81 -7.61
C PHE A 122 23.36 -12.49 -7.92
N THR A 123 23.41 -13.81 -8.14
CA THR A 123 22.21 -14.63 -8.39
C THR A 123 22.03 -15.62 -7.27
N GLN A 124 20.81 -15.72 -6.75
CA GLN A 124 20.42 -16.67 -5.71
C GLN A 124 19.29 -17.58 -6.22
N GLU A 125 19.42 -18.87 -5.96
CA GLU A 125 18.41 -19.86 -6.32
C GLU A 125 17.43 -20.09 -5.16
N CYS A 126 16.15 -20.29 -5.45
CA CYS A 126 15.14 -20.64 -4.45
C CYS A 126 13.98 -21.46 -5.02
N LYS A 127 13.41 -22.37 -4.22
CA LYS A 127 12.25 -23.18 -4.62
C LYS A 127 10.98 -22.36 -4.80
N VAL A 128 10.72 -21.44 -3.87
CA VAL A 128 9.53 -20.58 -3.84
C VAL A 128 9.96 -19.12 -3.74
N LEU A 129 9.43 -18.29 -4.64
CA LEU A 129 9.67 -16.86 -4.70
C LEU A 129 8.40 -16.09 -4.31
N ILE A 130 8.48 -15.31 -3.23
CA ILE A 130 7.38 -14.49 -2.74
C ILE A 130 7.68 -13.01 -3.01
N SER A 131 6.86 -12.36 -3.82
CA SER A 131 6.90 -10.92 -4.03
C SER A 131 6.03 -10.21 -2.98
N ALA A 132 6.68 -9.60 -2.00
CA ALA A 132 6.10 -8.76 -0.95
C ALA A 132 6.53 -7.28 -1.09
N VAL A 133 6.86 -6.85 -2.32
CA VAL A 133 7.46 -5.54 -2.63
C VAL A 133 6.57 -4.34 -2.32
N GLY A 134 5.26 -4.52 -2.22
CA GLY A 134 4.28 -3.45 -1.97
C GLY A 134 4.05 -2.52 -3.17
N GLY A 135 2.88 -1.85 -3.17
CA GLY A 135 2.44 -1.03 -4.32
C GLY A 135 2.76 0.47 -4.25
N LEU A 136 3.04 1.01 -3.05
CA LEU A 136 3.23 2.44 -2.79
C LEU A 136 4.63 2.69 -2.23
N VAL A 137 5.65 2.43 -3.05
CA VAL A 137 7.06 2.41 -2.61
C VAL A 137 7.94 3.40 -3.37
N ASN A 138 7.78 3.47 -4.70
CA ASN A 138 8.60 4.31 -5.56
C ASN A 138 7.99 5.72 -5.67
N PRO A 139 8.65 6.77 -5.14
CA PRO A 139 8.10 8.12 -5.11
C PRO A 139 7.89 8.68 -6.52
N GLN A 140 6.85 9.49 -6.69
CA GLN A 140 6.60 10.17 -7.95
C GLN A 140 7.49 11.40 -8.07
N GLY A 141 8.47 11.37 -8.97
CA GLY A 141 9.31 12.53 -9.26
C GLY A 141 8.51 13.73 -9.77
N LEU A 142 9.03 14.94 -9.54
CA LEU A 142 8.49 16.18 -10.07
C LEU A 142 8.94 16.35 -11.53
N LYS A 143 7.97 16.41 -12.46
CA LYS A 143 8.23 16.60 -13.89
C LYS A 143 7.65 17.95 -14.31
N VAL A 144 8.44 19.01 -14.16
CA VAL A 144 8.09 20.39 -14.51
C VAL A 144 9.32 21.03 -15.16
N PRO A 145 9.18 21.84 -16.23
CA PRO A 145 10.30 22.57 -16.83
C PRO A 145 11.09 23.38 -15.79
N GLY A 146 12.42 23.34 -15.87
CA GLY A 146 13.32 24.13 -15.03
C GLY A 146 13.57 23.58 -13.62
N VAL A 147 12.95 22.46 -13.25
CA VAL A 147 13.10 21.82 -11.92
C VAL A 147 14.57 21.52 -11.57
N GLU A 148 15.38 21.16 -12.57
CA GLU A 148 16.80 20.88 -12.47
C GLU A 148 17.66 22.11 -12.10
N THR A 149 17.12 23.32 -12.29
CA THR A 149 17.81 24.59 -11.99
C THR A 149 17.46 25.14 -10.61
N PHE A 150 16.49 24.54 -9.92
CA PHE A 150 16.07 24.96 -8.59
C PHE A 150 17.22 24.78 -7.59
N LYS A 151 17.55 25.85 -6.87
CA LYS A 151 18.67 25.87 -5.91
C LYS A 151 18.27 25.45 -4.50
N GLY A 152 16.97 25.47 -4.21
CA GLY A 152 16.42 25.03 -2.93
C GLY A 152 16.29 23.51 -2.82
N GLU A 153 15.82 23.04 -1.68
CA GLU A 153 15.63 21.61 -1.43
C GLU A 153 14.34 21.09 -2.09
N ILE A 154 14.41 19.95 -2.77
CA ILE A 154 13.24 19.20 -3.25
C ILE A 154 13.15 17.90 -2.48
N ILE A 155 12.16 17.78 -1.59
CA ILE A 155 12.04 16.65 -0.66
C ILE A 155 10.73 15.94 -0.94
N HIS A 156 10.78 14.65 -1.25
CA HIS A 156 9.58 13.83 -1.35
C HIS A 156 9.22 13.23 0.00
N THR A 157 7.94 13.21 0.38
CA THR A 157 7.47 12.70 1.69
C THR A 157 7.94 11.27 1.98
N ALA A 158 7.95 10.39 0.97
CA ALA A 158 8.48 9.02 1.08
C ALA A 158 10.02 8.88 1.17
N ARG A 159 10.79 9.97 1.08
CA ARG A 159 12.26 10.04 1.20
C ARG A 159 12.62 11.30 1.99
N TRP A 160 12.05 11.41 3.18
CA TRP A 160 12.16 12.61 4.00
C TRP A 160 13.62 12.87 4.40
N ASN A 161 14.10 14.09 4.18
CA ASN A 161 15.41 14.52 4.66
C ASN A 161 15.29 15.05 6.10
N HIS A 162 15.89 14.36 7.07
CA HIS A 162 15.85 14.78 8.47
C HIS A 162 16.76 15.97 8.78
N ASP A 163 17.72 16.26 7.90
CA ASP A 163 18.66 17.39 8.05
C ASP A 163 18.13 18.70 7.44
N ALA A 164 16.99 18.63 6.73
CA ALA A 164 16.38 19.80 6.09
C ALA A 164 15.80 20.76 7.15
N ASP A 165 16.40 21.94 7.26
CA ASP A 165 15.84 23.01 8.09
C ASP A 165 14.77 23.79 7.31
N LEU A 166 13.52 23.69 7.75
CA LEU A 166 12.39 24.42 7.16
C LEU A 166 12.10 25.74 7.90
N THR A 167 12.87 26.07 8.93
CA THR A 167 12.66 27.25 9.77
C THR A 167 12.70 28.53 8.95
N ASN A 168 11.65 29.35 9.05
CA ASN A 168 11.54 30.64 8.36
C ASN A 168 11.64 30.57 6.81
N LYS A 169 11.48 29.39 6.20
CA LYS A 169 11.47 29.21 4.73
C LYS A 169 10.08 29.40 4.13
N HIS A 170 10.04 29.89 2.88
CA HIS A 170 8.87 29.85 2.01
C HIS A 170 8.80 28.46 1.34
N VAL A 171 7.79 27.67 1.71
CA VAL A 171 7.70 26.27 1.30
C VAL A 171 6.55 26.08 0.30
N ALA A 172 6.84 25.41 -0.81
CA ALA A 172 5.82 24.91 -1.71
C ALA A 172 5.48 23.46 -1.40
N VAL A 173 4.20 23.12 -1.21
CA VAL A 173 3.75 21.73 -1.04
C VAL A 173 2.99 21.31 -2.29
N ILE A 174 3.50 20.30 -3.03
CA ILE A 174 2.87 19.83 -4.26
C ILE A 174 2.07 18.56 -3.97
N GLY A 175 0.75 18.66 -4.07
CA GLY A 175 -0.20 17.58 -3.81
C GLY A 175 -1.16 17.86 -2.65
N ASN A 176 -2.29 17.16 -2.64
CA ASN A 176 -3.36 17.34 -1.65
C ASN A 176 -3.98 16.00 -1.19
N GLY A 177 -3.21 14.91 -1.34
CA GLY A 177 -3.59 13.58 -0.84
C GLY A 177 -3.30 13.43 0.66
N ALA A 178 -3.36 12.18 1.14
CA ALA A 178 -3.17 11.85 2.56
C ALA A 178 -1.85 12.39 3.14
N SER A 179 -0.73 12.26 2.41
CA SER A 179 0.56 12.75 2.87
C SER A 179 0.58 14.27 3.06
N ALA A 180 -0.07 15.04 2.18
CA ALA A 180 -0.10 16.49 2.27
C ALA A 180 -0.93 16.96 3.47
N VAL A 181 -2.09 16.35 3.67
CA VAL A 181 -3.01 16.67 4.78
C VAL A 181 -2.39 16.33 6.14
N GLN A 182 -1.49 15.35 6.21
CA GLN A 182 -0.73 15.05 7.43
C GLN A 182 0.49 15.98 7.60
N LEU A 183 1.19 16.29 6.51
CA LEU A 183 2.42 17.09 6.54
C LEU A 183 2.17 18.57 6.84
N VAL A 184 1.20 19.20 6.18
CA VAL A 184 0.97 20.66 6.26
C VAL A 184 0.74 21.12 7.71
N PRO A 185 -0.17 20.51 8.49
CA PRO A 185 -0.35 20.89 9.90
C PRO A 185 0.91 20.70 10.74
N ALA A 186 1.72 19.69 10.42
CA ALA A 186 2.92 19.34 11.19
C ALA A 186 4.11 20.28 10.96
N ILE A 187 4.12 21.06 9.88
CA ILE A 187 5.23 21.97 9.53
C ILE A 187 4.86 23.46 9.63
N LEU A 188 3.57 23.81 9.65
CA LEU A 188 3.10 25.19 9.51
C LEU A 188 3.69 26.15 10.57
N ASN A 189 3.87 25.65 11.80
CA ASN A 189 4.44 26.44 12.90
C ASN A 189 5.96 26.68 12.78
N ARG A 190 6.65 25.97 11.90
CA ARG A 190 8.11 26.07 11.70
C ARG A 190 8.47 26.91 10.47
N VAL A 191 7.63 26.94 9.46
CA VAL A 191 7.88 27.65 8.20
C VAL A 191 7.45 29.12 8.26
N LYS A 192 7.94 29.93 7.31
CA LYS A 192 7.50 31.32 7.12
C LYS A 192 6.17 31.40 6.38
N SER A 193 6.02 30.60 5.33
CA SER A 193 4.75 30.43 4.61
C SER A 193 4.68 29.09 3.89
N VAL A 194 3.47 28.59 3.67
CA VAL A 194 3.19 27.42 2.83
C VAL A 194 2.33 27.85 1.66
N THR A 195 2.77 27.58 0.42
CA THR A 195 1.89 27.58 -0.75
C THR A 195 1.67 26.13 -1.20
N GLN A 196 0.45 25.64 -1.04
CA GLN A 196 0.09 24.30 -1.44
C GLN A 196 -0.58 24.30 -2.82
N PHE A 197 -0.03 23.50 -3.73
CA PHE A 197 -0.56 23.28 -5.07
C PHE A 197 -1.39 22.00 -5.09
N MET A 198 -2.68 22.15 -5.36
CA MET A 198 -3.61 21.03 -5.50
C MET A 198 -4.13 20.89 -6.92
N ARG A 199 -4.51 19.66 -7.31
CA ARG A 199 -5.06 19.40 -8.66
C ARG A 199 -6.50 18.91 -8.62
N THR A 200 -6.80 17.95 -7.75
CA THR A 200 -8.14 17.39 -7.65
C THR A 200 -8.50 17.25 -6.18
N PRO A 201 -9.61 17.83 -5.71
CA PRO A 201 -10.02 17.69 -4.32
C PRO A 201 -10.26 16.23 -3.94
N HIS A 202 -10.11 15.94 -2.65
CA HIS A 202 -10.50 14.67 -2.04
C HIS A 202 -11.76 14.86 -1.20
N HIS A 203 -12.54 13.79 -1.01
CA HIS A 203 -13.58 13.80 0.02
C HIS A 203 -12.90 13.80 1.39
N ILE A 204 -13.04 14.90 2.12
CA ILE A 204 -12.46 15.10 3.46
C ILE A 204 -13.51 14.78 4.50
N VAL A 205 -13.15 13.94 5.47
CA VAL A 205 -14.02 13.54 6.58
C VAL A 205 -13.31 13.80 7.91
N GLN A 206 -14.08 14.09 8.95
CA GLN A 206 -13.55 14.25 10.30
C GLN A 206 -12.75 13.00 10.73
N GLY A 207 -11.58 13.22 11.32
CA GLY A 207 -10.59 12.18 11.60
C GLY A 207 -10.01 12.21 13.01
N ASP A 208 -10.82 12.57 14.02
CA ASP A 208 -10.43 12.66 15.42
C ASP A 208 -9.54 11.48 15.86
N ASN A 209 -8.45 11.78 16.54
CA ASN A 209 -7.50 10.79 17.02
C ASN A 209 -7.44 10.82 18.55
N TYR A 210 -8.14 9.88 19.18
CA TYR A 210 -8.26 9.80 20.63
C TYR A 210 -7.04 9.11 21.25
N ASP A 211 -6.60 9.62 22.40
CA ASP A 211 -5.55 8.99 23.18
C ASP A 211 -6.09 7.74 23.91
N ILE A 212 -5.28 6.70 23.97
CA ILE A 212 -5.54 5.47 24.72
C ILE A 212 -4.79 5.59 26.04
N SER A 213 -5.54 5.74 27.13
CA SER A 213 -4.96 6.01 28.44
C SER A 213 -4.08 4.85 28.93
N PRO A 214 -3.10 5.10 29.82
CA PRO A 214 -2.28 4.04 30.41
C PRO A 214 -3.10 2.93 31.09
N GLU A 215 -4.22 3.28 31.70
CA GLU A 215 -5.12 2.33 32.38
C GLU A 215 -5.77 1.35 31.38
N TRP A 216 -6.20 1.86 30.22
CA TRP A 216 -6.72 1.02 29.14
C TRP A 216 -5.64 0.11 28.57
N ARG A 217 -4.42 0.64 28.32
CA ARG A 217 -3.30 -0.17 27.85
C ARG A 217 -2.95 -1.29 28.84
N ASN A 218 -2.88 -0.98 30.14
CA ASN A 218 -2.67 -1.99 31.18
C ASN A 218 -3.82 -3.03 31.22
N THR A 219 -5.06 -2.60 31.01
CA THR A 219 -6.21 -3.50 30.91
C THR A 219 -6.07 -4.47 29.73
N PHE A 220 -5.57 -4.01 28.58
CA PHE A 220 -5.33 -4.88 27.43
C PHE A 220 -4.23 -5.92 27.68
N HIS A 221 -3.20 -5.58 28.45
CA HIS A 221 -2.18 -6.52 28.92
C HIS A 221 -2.76 -7.57 29.88
N GLN A 222 -3.56 -7.16 30.86
CA GLN A 222 -4.16 -8.06 31.86
C GLN A 222 -5.26 -8.95 31.28
N PHE A 223 -6.06 -8.42 30.35
CA PHE A 223 -7.20 -9.09 29.75
C PHE A 223 -7.17 -9.00 28.22
N PRO A 224 -6.31 -9.79 27.53
CA PRO A 224 -6.16 -9.75 26.07
C PRO A 224 -7.47 -9.99 25.29
N LEU A 225 -8.44 -10.69 25.90
CA LEU A 225 -9.76 -10.90 25.32
C LEU A 225 -10.51 -9.57 25.05
N ILE A 226 -10.32 -8.55 25.90
CA ILE A 226 -10.96 -7.23 25.72
C ILE A 226 -10.43 -6.57 24.44
N LEU A 227 -9.11 -6.56 24.24
CA LEU A 227 -8.49 -6.05 23.02
C LEU A 227 -9.00 -6.80 21.78
N TRP A 228 -9.14 -8.12 21.88
CA TRP A 228 -9.66 -8.96 20.80
C TRP A 228 -11.13 -8.64 20.47
N LEU A 229 -12.00 -8.47 21.48
CA LEU A 229 -13.40 -8.08 21.28
C LEU A 229 -13.53 -6.70 20.64
N ILE A 230 -12.72 -5.73 21.08
CA ILE A 230 -12.67 -4.38 20.48
C ILE A 230 -12.24 -4.47 19.02
N ARG A 231 -11.20 -5.25 18.71
CA ARG A 231 -10.73 -5.48 17.34
C ARG A 231 -11.85 -6.05 16.46
N ILE A 232 -12.65 -7.01 16.95
CA ILE A 232 -13.78 -7.56 16.21
C ILE A 232 -14.86 -6.51 15.98
N ALA A 233 -15.23 -5.75 17.02
CA ALA A 233 -16.26 -4.71 16.88
C ALA A 233 -15.86 -3.66 15.83
N ILE A 234 -14.60 -3.20 15.86
CA ILE A 234 -14.07 -2.24 14.88
C ILE A 234 -14.01 -2.87 13.48
N PHE A 235 -13.57 -4.12 13.38
CA PHE A 235 -13.56 -4.84 12.10
C PHE A 235 -14.94 -4.93 11.48
N LEU A 236 -15.96 -5.37 12.24
CA LEU A 236 -17.33 -5.48 11.77
C LEU A 236 -17.88 -4.11 11.35
N TRP A 237 -17.59 -3.06 12.12
CA TRP A 237 -17.96 -1.69 11.76
C TRP A 237 -17.34 -1.23 10.43
N MET A 238 -16.05 -1.51 10.20
CA MET A 238 -15.39 -1.21 8.93
C MET A 238 -15.96 -2.04 7.78
N GLU A 239 -16.24 -3.34 7.99
CA GLU A 239 -16.82 -4.22 6.98
C GLU A 239 -18.20 -3.77 6.52
N ILE A 240 -19.05 -3.24 7.42
CA ILE A 240 -20.36 -2.68 7.04
C ILE A 240 -20.21 -1.56 6.00
N THR A 241 -19.10 -0.84 5.98
CA THR A 241 -18.87 0.23 4.99
C THR A 241 -18.70 -0.30 3.56
N TRP A 242 -18.44 -1.59 3.36
CA TRP A 242 -18.37 -2.24 2.04
C TRP A 242 -19.66 -2.01 1.21
N PHE A 243 -20.82 -2.07 1.85
CA PHE A 243 -22.12 -1.87 1.17
C PHE A 243 -22.22 -0.51 0.48
N ARG A 244 -21.47 0.51 0.95
CA ARG A 244 -21.47 1.85 0.36
C ARG A 244 -20.80 1.89 -1.02
N PHE A 245 -19.87 0.97 -1.28
CA PHE A 245 -19.12 0.92 -2.53
C PHE A 245 -19.86 0.14 -3.63
N GLN A 246 -21.00 -0.48 -3.33
CA GLN A 246 -21.80 -1.22 -4.31
C GLN A 246 -22.65 -0.26 -5.17
N ASN A 247 -22.81 -0.54 -6.46
CA ASN A 247 -23.69 0.20 -7.37
C ASN A 247 -25.14 -0.30 -7.30
N ASN A 248 -25.69 -0.29 -6.10
CA ASN A 248 -27.12 -0.52 -5.87
C ASN A 248 -27.72 0.72 -5.19
N LYS A 249 -29.06 0.74 -5.07
CA LYS A 249 -29.80 1.88 -4.50
C LYS A 249 -29.31 2.27 -3.09
N LEU A 250 -29.02 1.28 -2.24
CA LEU A 250 -28.53 1.51 -0.88
C LEU A 250 -27.13 2.13 -0.88
N GLY A 251 -26.23 1.63 -1.73
CA GLY A 251 -24.89 2.15 -1.90
C GLY A 251 -24.90 3.60 -2.38
N GLN A 252 -25.70 3.92 -3.40
CA GLN A 252 -25.87 5.29 -3.92
C GLN A 252 -26.39 6.26 -2.87
N ILE A 253 -27.45 5.88 -2.13
CA ILE A 253 -27.99 6.71 -1.03
C ILE A 253 -26.93 6.94 0.04
N SER A 254 -26.20 5.89 0.42
CA SER A 254 -25.16 6.00 1.45
C SER A 254 -23.98 6.87 1.00
N ARG A 255 -23.54 6.77 -0.26
CA ARG A 255 -22.50 7.64 -0.84
C ARG A 255 -22.95 9.09 -0.82
N ALA A 256 -24.13 9.40 -1.35
CA ALA A 256 -24.68 10.75 -1.38
C ALA A 256 -24.78 11.37 0.03
N GLN A 257 -25.16 10.56 1.05
CA GLN A 257 -25.18 11.02 2.43
C GLN A 257 -23.78 11.37 2.95
N VAL A 258 -22.76 10.57 2.63
CA VAL A 258 -21.37 10.84 3.05
C VAL A 258 -20.79 12.03 2.29
N GLU A 259 -21.08 12.19 1.00
CA GLU A 259 -20.71 13.37 0.21
C GLU A 259 -21.29 14.64 0.81
N ARG A 260 -22.57 14.61 1.20
CA ARG A 260 -23.22 15.74 1.86
C ARG A 260 -22.53 16.08 3.18
N ARG A 261 -22.24 15.09 4.02
CA ARG A 261 -21.50 15.29 5.28
C ARG A 261 -20.08 15.82 5.06
N SER A 262 -19.38 15.32 4.03
CA SER A 262 -18.04 15.80 3.66
C SER A 262 -18.09 17.27 3.25
N ARG A 263 -19.08 17.65 2.42
CA ARG A 263 -19.33 19.04 2.04
C ARG A 263 -19.64 19.92 3.25
N GLU A 264 -20.61 19.52 4.07
CA GLU A 264 -20.99 20.24 5.30
C GLU A 264 -19.78 20.43 6.23
N TYR A 265 -18.93 19.40 6.36
CA TYR A 265 -17.71 19.47 7.16
C TYR A 265 -16.68 20.46 6.59
N VAL A 266 -16.44 20.44 5.28
CA VAL A 266 -15.56 21.42 4.61
C VAL A 266 -16.09 22.84 4.79
N GLN A 267 -17.39 23.06 4.56
CA GLN A 267 -18.01 24.37 4.71
C GLN A 267 -17.97 24.89 6.14
N LYS A 268 -18.03 23.99 7.12
CA LYS A 268 -17.90 24.33 8.54
C LYS A 268 -16.46 24.63 8.97
N SER A 269 -15.47 23.97 8.37
CA SER A 269 -14.11 23.90 8.93
C SER A 269 -13.04 24.60 8.09
N ALA A 270 -13.38 25.09 6.90
CA ALA A 270 -12.48 25.80 6.01
C ALA A 270 -13.08 27.16 5.56
N PRO A 271 -12.25 28.18 5.30
CA PRO A 271 -12.71 29.45 4.76
C PRO A 271 -13.51 29.31 3.46
N GLU A 272 -14.53 30.15 3.30
CA GLU A 272 -15.42 30.15 2.13
C GLU A 272 -14.67 30.29 0.80
N SER A 273 -13.57 31.06 0.78
CA SER A 273 -12.71 31.26 -0.39
C SER A 273 -12.10 29.97 -0.95
N TYR A 274 -12.03 28.89 -0.15
CA TYR A 274 -11.45 27.61 -0.56
C TYR A 274 -12.49 26.53 -0.92
N TRP A 275 -13.79 26.78 -0.73
CA TRP A 275 -14.82 25.75 -0.90
C TRP A 275 -14.85 25.15 -2.31
N ASP A 276 -14.78 26.00 -3.34
CA ASP A 276 -14.78 25.57 -4.74
C ASP A 276 -13.56 24.70 -5.09
N MET A 277 -12.44 24.91 -4.41
CA MET A 277 -11.23 24.11 -4.58
C MET A 277 -11.29 22.79 -3.80
N LEU A 278 -11.95 22.76 -2.65
CA LEU A 278 -11.95 21.64 -1.71
C LEU A 278 -13.08 20.62 -1.93
N ILE A 279 -14.23 21.02 -2.49
CA ILE A 279 -15.42 20.16 -2.62
C ILE A 279 -15.33 19.33 -3.91
N PRO A 280 -15.26 17.98 -3.84
CA PRO A 280 -15.21 17.14 -5.04
C PRO A 280 -16.49 17.14 -5.88
N LYS A 281 -16.30 16.98 -7.19
CA LYS A 281 -17.38 16.83 -8.20
C LYS A 281 -17.59 15.38 -8.67
N TYR A 282 -17.03 14.42 -7.95
CA TYR A 282 -17.09 12.99 -8.28
C TYR A 282 -17.64 12.20 -7.08
N GLU A 283 -18.20 11.01 -7.32
CA GLU A 283 -18.84 10.19 -6.27
C GLU A 283 -17.86 9.78 -5.16
N PHE A 284 -18.36 9.70 -3.93
CA PHE A 284 -17.60 9.19 -2.80
C PHE A 284 -17.17 7.73 -3.03
N GLY A 285 -15.90 7.44 -2.80
CA GLY A 285 -15.33 6.12 -3.02
C GLY A 285 -14.62 5.94 -4.36
N CYS A 286 -14.78 6.84 -5.35
CA CYS A 286 -13.94 6.83 -6.56
C CYS A 286 -12.43 6.90 -6.23
N LYS A 287 -12.10 7.68 -5.19
CA LYS A 287 -10.75 7.85 -4.64
C LYS A 287 -10.80 7.60 -3.13
N ARG A 288 -9.64 7.28 -2.54
CA ARG A 288 -9.51 7.17 -1.08
C ARG A 288 -9.91 8.50 -0.44
N ARG A 289 -10.77 8.43 0.58
CA ARG A 289 -11.11 9.57 1.45
C ARG A 289 -9.89 10.03 2.25
N VAL A 290 -9.90 11.27 2.67
CA VAL A 290 -8.86 11.82 3.53
C VAL A 290 -9.46 12.17 4.88
N PHE A 291 -8.79 11.77 5.95
CA PHE A 291 -9.19 12.09 7.31
C PHE A 291 -8.52 13.39 7.74
N ASP A 292 -9.34 14.36 8.11
CA ASP A 292 -8.86 15.63 8.64
C ASP A 292 -8.46 15.50 10.10
N ARG A 293 -7.24 15.95 10.41
CA ARG A 293 -6.67 16.05 11.76
C ARG A 293 -6.10 17.45 12.00
N GLY A 294 -6.86 18.47 11.58
CA GLY A 294 -6.51 19.87 11.72
C GLY A 294 -6.00 20.55 10.45
N TYR A 295 -6.03 19.88 9.30
CA TYR A 295 -5.65 20.46 8.01
C TYR A 295 -6.61 21.54 7.56
N LEU A 296 -7.94 21.35 7.64
CA LEU A 296 -8.84 22.41 7.19
C LEU A 296 -8.67 23.69 8.03
N ALA A 297 -8.44 23.54 9.34
CA ALA A 297 -8.15 24.66 10.23
C ALA A 297 -6.85 25.41 9.85
N THR A 298 -5.85 24.74 9.27
CA THR A 298 -4.64 25.43 8.81
C THR A 298 -4.89 26.43 7.69
N LEU A 299 -5.99 26.31 6.95
CA LEU A 299 -6.31 27.21 5.85
C LEU A 299 -6.77 28.61 6.32
N GLU A 300 -7.09 28.77 7.61
CA GLU A 300 -7.36 30.06 8.23
C GLU A 300 -6.08 30.83 8.59
N ASP A 301 -4.93 30.13 8.68
CA ASP A 301 -3.67 30.76 9.04
C ASP A 301 -3.15 31.65 7.89
N SER A 302 -2.77 32.88 8.23
CA SER A 302 -2.17 33.84 7.29
C SER A 302 -0.93 33.34 6.55
N LYS A 303 -0.22 32.33 7.09
CA LYS A 303 0.94 31.69 6.47
C LYS A 303 0.56 30.69 5.38
N MET A 304 -0.70 30.27 5.33
CA MET A 304 -1.16 29.20 4.46
C MET A 304 -1.89 29.75 3.25
N ARG A 305 -1.47 29.30 2.07
CA ARG A 305 -2.17 29.54 0.80
C ARG A 305 -2.39 28.24 0.07
N LEU A 306 -3.65 27.95 -0.26
CA LEU A 306 -4.01 26.85 -1.14
C LEU A 306 -4.32 27.38 -2.55
N THR A 307 -3.78 26.75 -3.57
CA THR A 307 -4.03 27.13 -4.97
C THR A 307 -4.23 25.90 -5.86
N ASN A 308 -5.11 26.03 -6.84
CA ASN A 308 -5.27 25.08 -7.94
C ASN A 308 -4.69 25.61 -9.27
N ASP A 309 -3.98 26.73 -9.23
CA ASP A 309 -3.29 27.31 -10.39
C ASP A 309 -2.11 26.40 -10.80
N PRO A 310 -2.12 25.82 -12.00
CA PRO A 310 -1.09 24.88 -12.42
C PRO A 310 0.31 25.51 -12.44
N ILE A 311 1.28 24.75 -11.95
CA ILE A 311 2.70 25.08 -12.09
C ILE A 311 3.09 24.92 -13.57
N MET A 312 3.69 25.96 -14.16
CA MET A 312 4.15 25.97 -15.54
C MET A 312 5.65 25.78 -15.66
N GLU A 313 6.43 26.40 -14.76
CA GLU A 313 7.89 26.39 -14.76
C GLU A 313 8.40 26.55 -13.32
N ILE A 314 9.56 25.96 -13.04
CA ILE A 314 10.34 26.21 -11.83
C ILE A 314 11.60 26.94 -12.25
N LYS A 315 11.84 28.11 -11.66
CA LYS A 315 13.09 28.86 -11.81
C LYS A 315 14.00 28.57 -10.63
N SER A 316 15.18 29.17 -10.62
CA SER A 316 16.19 28.90 -9.58
C SER A 316 15.71 29.03 -8.13
N ASN A 317 14.83 29.99 -7.81
CA ASN A 317 14.30 30.23 -6.46
C ASN A 317 12.79 30.57 -6.46
N SER A 318 12.05 30.16 -7.50
CA SER A 318 10.64 30.52 -7.64
C SER A 318 9.86 29.51 -8.49
N ILE A 319 8.54 29.52 -8.31
CA ILE A 319 7.56 28.75 -9.08
C ILE A 319 6.72 29.72 -9.88
N VAL A 320 6.64 29.50 -11.19
CA VAL A 320 5.77 30.28 -12.10
C VAL A 320 4.50 29.49 -12.37
N THR A 321 3.35 30.11 -12.12
CA THR A 321 2.03 29.51 -12.33
C THR A 321 1.44 29.92 -13.68
N ARG A 322 0.30 29.32 -14.06
CA ARG A 322 -0.35 29.62 -15.34
C ARG A 322 -0.94 31.02 -15.40
N SER A 323 -1.38 31.57 -14.28
CA SER A 323 -1.85 32.97 -14.22
C SER A 323 -0.73 34.00 -14.44
N GLY A 324 0.53 33.57 -14.48
CA GLY A 324 1.71 34.44 -14.62
C GLY A 324 2.28 34.91 -13.29
N GLU A 325 1.76 34.43 -12.17
CA GLU A 325 2.31 34.70 -10.85
C GLU A 325 3.65 33.98 -10.67
N GLU A 326 4.64 34.70 -10.13
CA GLU A 326 5.93 34.14 -9.74
C GLU A 326 6.04 34.13 -8.21
N LEU A 327 6.07 32.93 -7.64
CA LEU A 327 6.09 32.68 -6.21
C LEU A 327 7.52 32.37 -5.78
N HIS A 328 8.09 33.18 -4.89
CA HIS A 328 9.38 32.86 -4.28
C HIS A 328 9.25 31.64 -3.35
N VAL A 329 10.16 30.67 -3.51
CA VAL A 329 10.14 29.40 -2.78
C VAL A 329 11.57 28.97 -2.45
N ASP A 330 11.81 28.66 -1.18
CA ASP A 330 13.09 28.16 -0.66
C ASP A 330 13.18 26.62 -0.65
N ALA A 331 12.03 25.94 -0.56
CA ALA A 331 11.97 24.48 -0.57
C ALA A 331 10.65 23.97 -1.18
N ILE A 332 10.73 22.83 -1.88
CA ILE A 332 9.59 22.15 -2.50
C ILE A 332 9.41 20.79 -1.83
N LEU A 333 8.24 20.58 -1.21
CA LEU A 333 7.85 19.30 -0.60
C LEU A 333 6.87 18.56 -1.50
N LEU A 334 7.26 17.38 -1.97
CA LEU A 334 6.45 16.54 -2.83
C LEU A 334 5.58 15.58 -2.00
N ALA A 335 4.27 15.85 -2.03
CA ALA A 335 3.21 15.01 -1.50
C ALA A 335 2.29 14.51 -2.63
N ASN A 336 2.90 14.21 -3.78
CA ASN A 336 2.27 13.92 -5.07
C ASN A 336 2.11 12.41 -5.38
N GLY A 337 2.43 11.53 -4.43
CA GLY A 337 2.14 10.09 -4.52
C GLY A 337 3.30 9.25 -5.04
N PHE A 338 2.97 8.16 -5.74
CA PHE A 338 3.92 7.10 -6.12
C PHE A 338 3.77 6.73 -7.59
N ALA A 339 4.85 6.24 -8.21
CA ALA A 339 4.90 5.90 -9.65
C ALA A 339 4.22 4.57 -10.03
N LEU A 340 3.86 3.72 -9.06
CA LEU A 340 3.18 2.41 -9.26
C LEU A 340 3.93 1.44 -10.18
N THR A 341 5.27 1.51 -10.17
CA THR A 341 6.22 0.71 -10.97
C THR A 341 6.69 -0.56 -10.26
N HIS A 342 6.00 -0.99 -9.20
CA HIS A 342 6.39 -2.16 -8.41
C HIS A 342 6.26 -3.49 -9.16
N TYR A 343 5.62 -3.48 -10.33
CA TYR A 343 5.53 -4.61 -11.25
C TYR A 343 6.39 -4.44 -12.51
N ASP A 344 7.44 -3.64 -12.45
CA ASP A 344 8.33 -3.43 -13.61
C ASP A 344 9.55 -4.37 -13.61
N VAL A 345 9.84 -5.00 -12.46
CA VAL A 345 10.93 -5.99 -12.34
C VAL A 345 10.69 -7.16 -13.31
N ASP A 346 11.64 -7.46 -14.18
CA ASP A 346 11.48 -8.52 -15.18
C ASP A 346 11.39 -9.90 -14.49
N ILE A 347 10.31 -10.63 -14.77
CA ILE A 347 10.15 -12.01 -14.31
C ILE A 347 9.75 -12.90 -15.48
N LYS A 348 10.39 -14.06 -15.57
CA LYS A 348 10.22 -15.04 -16.65
C LYS A 348 9.85 -16.39 -16.06
N GLY A 349 8.67 -16.87 -16.39
CA GLY A 349 8.20 -18.20 -16.01
C GLY A 349 8.57 -19.25 -17.07
N HIS A 350 7.70 -20.25 -17.22
CA HIS A 350 7.87 -21.35 -18.17
C HIS A 350 8.24 -20.87 -19.57
N ASN A 351 9.19 -21.58 -20.20
CA ASN A 351 9.67 -21.28 -21.56
C ASN A 351 10.09 -19.81 -21.79
N GLY A 352 10.51 -19.11 -20.73
CA GLY A 352 10.90 -17.71 -20.80
C GLY A 352 9.74 -16.71 -20.94
N LYS A 353 8.49 -17.14 -20.73
CA LYS A 353 7.31 -16.26 -20.79
C LYS A 353 7.42 -15.16 -19.75
N THR A 354 7.45 -13.90 -20.19
CA THR A 354 7.54 -12.74 -19.30
C THR A 354 6.19 -12.40 -18.68
N ARG A 355 6.18 -11.78 -17.49
CA ARG A 355 4.93 -11.24 -16.89
C ARG A 355 4.23 -10.23 -17.80
N ALA A 356 5.01 -9.43 -18.54
CA ALA A 356 4.46 -8.48 -19.50
C ALA A 356 3.70 -9.19 -20.63
N GLN A 357 4.24 -10.30 -21.16
CA GLN A 357 3.54 -11.13 -22.15
C GLN A 357 2.28 -11.77 -21.56
N HIS A 358 2.36 -12.32 -20.34
CA HIS A 358 1.18 -12.85 -19.64
C HIS A 358 0.06 -11.83 -19.54
N TRP A 359 0.33 -10.65 -18.99
CA TRP A 359 -0.70 -9.60 -18.86
C TRP A 359 -1.20 -9.06 -20.19
N LYS A 360 -0.36 -9.08 -21.25
CA LYS A 360 -0.81 -8.72 -22.60
C LYS A 360 -1.90 -9.66 -23.11
N GLU A 361 -1.88 -10.94 -22.75
CA GLU A 361 -2.93 -11.92 -23.14
C GLU A 361 -4.28 -11.63 -22.46
N TYR A 362 -4.26 -11.03 -21.26
CA TYR A 362 -5.47 -10.60 -20.55
C TYR A 362 -5.93 -9.19 -20.97
N GLY A 363 -5.00 -8.38 -21.47
CA GLY A 363 -5.17 -6.97 -21.81
C GLY A 363 -4.84 -6.01 -20.65
N HIS A 364 -4.72 -6.53 -19.44
CA HIS A 364 -4.52 -5.79 -18.20
C HIS A 364 -3.73 -6.66 -17.20
N LYS A 365 -3.32 -6.08 -16.07
CA LYS A 365 -2.66 -6.84 -14.99
C LYS A 365 -3.66 -7.83 -14.39
N ALA A 366 -3.37 -9.12 -14.52
CA ALA A 366 -4.24 -10.21 -14.07
C ALA A 366 -3.48 -11.21 -13.18
N THR A 367 -4.18 -11.75 -12.19
CA THR A 367 -3.70 -12.80 -11.29
C THR A 367 -4.87 -13.61 -10.75
N PHE A 368 -4.64 -14.88 -10.44
CA PHE A 368 -5.58 -15.71 -9.70
C PHE A 368 -5.54 -15.39 -8.20
N ASN A 369 -6.71 -15.16 -7.60
CA ASN A 369 -6.88 -14.84 -6.18
C ASN A 369 -5.94 -13.74 -5.66
N THR A 370 -5.50 -12.82 -6.53
CA THR A 370 -4.54 -11.73 -6.21
C THR A 370 -3.13 -12.20 -5.82
N ILE A 371 -2.82 -13.50 -5.99
CA ILE A 371 -1.58 -14.12 -5.49
C ILE A 371 -0.75 -14.85 -6.55
N ALA A 372 -1.31 -15.37 -7.65
CA ALA A 372 -0.56 -16.23 -8.58
C ALA A 372 -0.91 -15.96 -10.05
N MET A 373 -0.06 -16.47 -10.95
CA MET A 373 -0.24 -16.40 -12.40
C MET A 373 0.08 -17.75 -13.03
N ASN A 374 -0.70 -18.19 -14.00
CA ASN A 374 -0.37 -19.33 -14.83
C ASN A 374 0.88 -19.02 -15.67
N GLY A 375 1.75 -20.02 -15.81
CA GLY A 375 3.07 -19.95 -16.40
C GLY A 375 4.18 -19.55 -15.42
N PHE A 376 3.87 -19.23 -14.16
CA PHE A 376 4.84 -18.78 -13.15
C PHE A 376 4.79 -19.69 -11.91
N PRO A 377 5.27 -20.94 -12.03
CA PRO A 377 5.22 -21.92 -10.93
C PRO A 377 5.97 -21.41 -9.70
N ASN A 378 5.51 -21.77 -8.50
CA ASN A 378 6.12 -21.42 -7.21
C ASN A 378 6.34 -19.91 -6.96
N PHE A 379 5.74 -19.04 -7.77
CA PHE A 379 5.80 -17.60 -7.59
C PHE A 379 4.48 -17.06 -7.05
N PHE A 380 4.56 -16.31 -5.96
CA PHE A 380 3.38 -15.74 -5.33
C PHE A 380 3.55 -14.26 -5.00
N TYR A 381 2.48 -13.50 -5.14
CA TYR A 381 2.36 -12.15 -4.59
C TYR A 381 1.73 -12.18 -3.21
N ILE A 382 2.21 -11.28 -2.35
CA ILE A 382 1.42 -10.75 -1.24
C ILE A 382 1.14 -9.28 -1.58
N LEU A 383 -0.14 -8.94 -1.65
CA LEU A 383 -0.68 -7.70 -2.23
C LEU A 383 -0.41 -7.55 -3.73
N GLY A 384 -0.72 -8.59 -4.52
CA GLY A 384 -0.68 -8.55 -5.98
C GLY A 384 -1.77 -7.70 -6.61
N PRO A 385 -1.91 -7.72 -7.95
CA PRO A 385 -3.01 -7.06 -8.66
C PRO A 385 -4.37 -7.39 -8.03
N ASN A 386 -5.25 -6.40 -8.00
CA ASN A 386 -6.60 -6.50 -7.44
C ASN A 386 -6.70 -6.87 -5.95
N SER A 387 -5.66 -6.65 -5.15
CA SER A 387 -5.69 -6.85 -3.68
C SER A 387 -6.10 -5.61 -2.88
N GLY A 388 -6.28 -4.46 -3.53
CA GLY A 388 -6.49 -3.17 -2.89
C GLY A 388 -7.89 -3.01 -2.30
N ARG A 389 -7.97 -2.47 -1.08
CA ARG A 389 -9.23 -2.05 -0.44
C ARG A 389 -9.12 -0.63 0.10
N LEU A 390 -10.27 0.04 0.14
CA LEU A 390 -10.38 1.45 0.52
C LEU A 390 -11.08 1.68 1.86
N TYR A 391 -11.47 0.61 2.55
CA TYR A 391 -12.34 0.70 3.73
C TYR A 391 -11.96 -0.19 4.91
N THR A 392 -11.06 -1.17 4.74
CA THR A 392 -10.57 -2.07 5.80
C THR A 392 -9.05 -2.10 5.88
N SER A 393 -8.53 -2.79 6.90
CA SER A 393 -7.10 -2.90 7.15
C SER A 393 -6.39 -3.75 6.09
N THR A 394 -5.31 -3.21 5.53
CA THR A 394 -4.43 -3.96 4.61
C THR A 394 -3.79 -5.17 5.29
N ILE A 395 -3.55 -5.14 6.61
CA ILE A 395 -2.98 -6.28 7.34
C ILE A 395 -3.87 -7.51 7.25
N GLN A 396 -5.20 -7.35 7.24
CA GLN A 396 -6.12 -8.48 7.12
C GLN A 396 -6.04 -9.17 5.75
N ILE A 397 -5.79 -8.38 4.69
CA ILE A 397 -5.57 -8.89 3.34
C ILE A 397 -4.26 -9.66 3.28
N ILE A 398 -3.20 -9.07 3.84
CA ILE A 398 -1.88 -9.70 3.95
C ILE A 398 -2.01 -11.05 4.65
N GLU A 399 -2.62 -11.11 5.83
CA GLU A 399 -2.75 -12.37 6.59
C GLU A 399 -3.55 -13.42 5.82
N SER A 400 -4.66 -13.02 5.18
CA SER A 400 -5.45 -13.96 4.37
C SER A 400 -4.68 -14.50 3.17
N GLN A 401 -3.91 -13.66 2.48
CA GLN A 401 -3.08 -14.08 1.35
C GLN A 401 -1.90 -14.95 1.81
N VAL A 402 -1.26 -14.61 2.94
CA VAL A 402 -0.20 -15.42 3.53
C VAL A 402 -0.73 -16.80 3.89
N ASP A 403 -1.85 -16.90 4.61
CA ASP A 403 -2.43 -18.20 4.96
C ASP A 403 -2.83 -19.01 3.71
N MET A 404 -3.33 -18.35 2.66
CA MET A 404 -3.63 -19.01 1.38
C MET A 404 -2.35 -19.54 0.70
N VAL A 405 -1.30 -18.73 0.60
CA VAL A 405 -0.02 -19.11 -0.01
C VAL A 405 0.64 -20.26 0.76
N LEU A 406 0.61 -20.22 2.11
CA LEU A 406 1.15 -21.30 2.94
C LEU A 406 0.48 -22.65 2.63
N ARG A 407 -0.85 -22.67 2.52
CA ARG A 407 -1.60 -23.89 2.16
C ARG A 407 -1.26 -24.40 0.78
N ILE A 408 -1.13 -23.51 -0.20
CA ILE A 408 -0.82 -23.88 -1.58
C ILE A 408 0.60 -24.45 -1.69
N MET A 409 1.57 -23.87 -1.00
CA MET A 409 2.97 -24.32 -1.10
C MET A 409 3.34 -25.41 -0.08
N GLU A 410 2.40 -25.82 0.78
CA GLU A 410 2.63 -26.88 1.79
C GLU A 410 3.17 -28.18 1.18
N PRO A 411 2.64 -28.70 0.05
CA PRO A 411 3.21 -29.89 -0.60
C PRO A 411 4.68 -29.71 -1.02
N ILE A 412 5.10 -28.50 -1.38
CA ILE A 412 6.51 -28.20 -1.71
C ILE A 412 7.38 -28.23 -0.45
N MET A 413 6.89 -27.61 0.64
CA MET A 413 7.59 -27.60 1.93
C MET A 413 7.74 -29.02 2.50
N LEU A 414 6.72 -29.85 2.35
CA LEU A 414 6.72 -31.27 2.75
C LEU A 414 7.45 -32.19 1.76
N GLN A 415 8.07 -31.63 0.72
CA GLN A 415 8.79 -32.39 -0.33
C GLN A 415 7.91 -33.43 -1.06
N LYS A 416 6.60 -33.20 -1.11
CA LYS A 416 5.61 -34.01 -1.84
C LYS A 416 5.38 -33.52 -3.27
N ALA A 417 5.76 -32.28 -3.56
CA ALA A 417 5.74 -31.67 -4.89
C ALA A 417 7.03 -30.86 -5.09
N SER A 418 7.47 -30.74 -6.34
CA SER A 418 8.56 -29.83 -6.73
C SER A 418 8.03 -28.46 -7.13
N SER A 419 6.88 -28.43 -7.79
CA SER A 419 6.23 -27.22 -8.24
C SER A 419 4.73 -27.23 -8.05
N VAL A 420 4.17 -26.03 -7.91
CA VAL A 420 2.74 -25.76 -7.90
C VAL A 420 2.46 -24.58 -8.82
N GLU A 421 1.41 -24.71 -9.62
CA GLU A 421 0.99 -23.70 -10.59
C GLU A 421 -0.54 -23.61 -10.61
N VAL A 422 -1.08 -22.41 -10.81
CA VAL A 422 -2.53 -22.25 -11.03
C VAL A 422 -2.89 -22.68 -12.45
N LYS A 423 -4.01 -23.39 -12.60
CA LYS A 423 -4.57 -23.74 -13.91
C LYS A 423 -4.94 -22.50 -14.71
N ALA A 424 -4.60 -22.48 -16.00
CA ALA A 424 -4.96 -21.39 -16.91
C ALA A 424 -6.48 -21.12 -16.92
N SER A 425 -7.30 -22.18 -16.85
CA SER A 425 -8.77 -22.07 -16.78
C SER A 425 -9.23 -21.36 -15.50
N SER A 426 -8.65 -21.70 -14.35
CA SER A 426 -9.00 -21.10 -13.06
C SER A 426 -8.62 -19.63 -12.97
N GLU A 427 -7.42 -19.27 -13.47
CA GLU A 427 -7.03 -17.85 -13.57
C GLU A 427 -7.99 -17.07 -14.48
N ARG A 428 -8.37 -17.64 -15.63
CA ARG A 428 -9.27 -16.98 -16.59
C ARG A 428 -10.69 -16.80 -16.04
N GLU A 429 -11.25 -17.83 -15.42
CA GLU A 429 -12.57 -17.75 -14.80
C GLU A 429 -12.59 -16.72 -13.67
N TYR A 430 -11.54 -16.71 -12.84
CA TYR A 430 -11.38 -15.73 -11.78
C TYR A 430 -11.31 -14.29 -12.31
N ASP A 431 -10.52 -14.03 -13.35
CA ASP A 431 -10.40 -12.70 -13.97
C ASP A 431 -11.76 -12.17 -14.47
N VAL A 432 -12.52 -13.01 -15.16
CA VAL A 432 -13.87 -12.66 -15.65
C VAL A 432 -14.79 -12.34 -14.47
N LYS A 433 -14.84 -13.22 -13.47
CA LYS A 433 -15.69 -13.05 -12.29
C LYS A 433 -15.31 -11.81 -11.46
N LEU A 434 -14.02 -11.54 -11.33
CA LEU A 434 -13.48 -10.37 -10.64
C LEU A 434 -13.90 -9.08 -11.32
N HIS A 435 -13.75 -8.97 -12.64
CA HIS A 435 -14.11 -7.76 -13.37
C HIS A 435 -15.62 -7.55 -13.49
N ASP A 436 -16.42 -8.62 -13.60
CA ASP A 436 -17.88 -8.53 -13.46
C ASP A 436 -18.29 -7.97 -12.08
N ALA A 437 -17.64 -8.45 -11.01
CA ALA A 437 -17.88 -7.93 -9.66
C ALA A 437 -17.43 -6.48 -9.50
N ILE A 438 -16.27 -6.07 -10.05
CA ILE A 438 -15.82 -4.67 -10.05
C ILE A 438 -16.81 -3.77 -10.79
N GLY A 439 -17.36 -4.21 -11.92
CA GLY A 439 -18.37 -3.48 -12.69
C GLY A 439 -19.64 -3.14 -11.89
N LYS A 440 -19.93 -3.93 -10.85
CA LYS A 440 -21.05 -3.73 -9.91
C LYS A 440 -20.71 -2.80 -8.74
N THR A 441 -19.53 -2.19 -8.74
CA THR A 441 -19.08 -1.25 -7.69
C THR A 441 -18.83 0.14 -8.24
N VAL A 442 -18.73 1.13 -7.34
CA VAL A 442 -18.32 2.50 -7.70
C VAL A 442 -16.93 2.54 -8.35
N HIS A 443 -16.11 1.48 -8.24
CA HIS A 443 -14.75 1.45 -8.79
C HIS A 443 -14.66 1.05 -10.27
N SER A 444 -15.78 1.03 -10.98
CA SER A 444 -15.82 0.88 -12.43
C SER A 444 -15.13 2.04 -13.15
N SER A 445 -15.05 1.95 -14.48
CA SER A 445 -14.35 2.90 -15.36
C SER A 445 -14.77 4.37 -15.20
N LEU A 446 -15.96 4.62 -14.63
CA LEU A 446 -16.54 5.96 -14.47
C LEU A 446 -15.81 6.85 -13.45
N CYS A 447 -14.95 6.29 -12.59
CA CYS A 447 -14.42 7.02 -11.43
C CYS A 447 -13.08 7.75 -11.62
N GLY A 448 -12.52 7.84 -12.84
CA GLY A 448 -11.33 8.65 -13.13
C GLY A 448 -10.14 8.38 -12.17
N SER A 449 -10.03 7.14 -11.70
CA SER A 449 -8.98 6.70 -10.76
C SER A 449 -7.71 6.37 -11.52
N TYR A 450 -6.56 6.65 -10.90
CA TYR A 450 -5.25 6.31 -11.49
C TYR A 450 -4.97 4.79 -11.52
N PHE A 451 -5.84 3.99 -10.90
CA PHE A 451 -5.83 2.53 -10.94
C PHE A 451 -6.63 1.92 -12.11
N ILE A 452 -7.21 2.76 -12.96
CA ILE A 452 -7.88 2.33 -14.18
C ILE A 452 -6.84 2.35 -15.30
N ASP A 453 -6.67 1.22 -15.96
CA ASP A 453 -5.85 1.14 -17.18
C ASP A 453 -6.53 1.91 -18.31
N LYS A 454 -5.83 2.87 -18.91
CA LYS A 454 -6.41 3.78 -19.91
C LYS A 454 -6.73 3.11 -21.25
N ASN A 455 -6.14 1.95 -21.52
CA ASN A 455 -6.34 1.25 -22.78
C ASN A 455 -7.50 0.25 -22.70
N THR A 456 -7.78 -0.27 -21.51
CA THR A 456 -8.77 -1.32 -21.29
C THR A 456 -9.94 -0.92 -20.39
N ASP A 457 -9.90 0.25 -19.76
CA ASP A 457 -10.85 0.73 -18.76
C ASP A 457 -11.02 -0.20 -17.54
N LYS A 458 -10.10 -1.16 -17.38
CA LYS A 458 -10.11 -2.13 -16.28
C LYS A 458 -9.36 -1.60 -15.07
N ASN A 459 -9.97 -1.81 -13.89
CA ASN A 459 -9.34 -1.50 -12.61
C ASN A 459 -8.43 -2.65 -12.17
N TRP A 460 -7.13 -2.38 -12.06
CA TRP A 460 -6.13 -3.40 -11.68
C TRP A 460 -5.79 -3.41 -10.18
N PHE A 461 -6.43 -2.54 -9.38
CA PHE A 461 -6.11 -2.38 -7.96
C PHE A 461 -7.16 -2.96 -7.03
N VAL A 462 -8.45 -2.78 -7.31
CA VAL A 462 -9.50 -3.04 -6.32
C VAL A 462 -9.86 -4.52 -6.22
N TYR A 463 -10.00 -4.99 -4.98
CA TYR A 463 -10.71 -6.23 -4.63
C TYR A 463 -12.20 -5.92 -4.39
N PRO A 464 -13.14 -6.47 -5.19
CA PRO A 464 -14.54 -6.03 -5.18
C PRO A 464 -15.37 -6.62 -4.02
N TRP A 465 -14.92 -7.72 -3.42
CA TRP A 465 -15.65 -8.40 -2.34
C TRP A 465 -15.20 -7.96 -0.93
N ASN A 466 -15.96 -8.39 0.07
CA ASN A 466 -15.71 -8.07 1.48
C ASN A 466 -14.58 -8.94 2.08
N THR A 467 -14.15 -8.66 3.31
CA THR A 467 -13.03 -9.38 3.94
C THR A 467 -13.41 -10.81 4.28
N PHE A 468 -14.68 -11.05 4.64
CA PHE A 468 -15.19 -12.40 4.89
C PHE A 468 -15.10 -13.30 3.65
N HIS A 469 -15.41 -12.78 2.46
CA HIS A 469 -15.25 -13.52 1.20
C HIS A 469 -13.80 -13.90 0.94
N LEU A 470 -12.86 -12.97 1.18
CA LEU A 470 -11.43 -13.27 1.04
C LEU A 470 -10.99 -14.35 2.04
N TRP A 471 -11.36 -14.21 3.31
CA TRP A 471 -11.05 -15.21 4.34
C TRP A 471 -11.64 -16.58 3.99
N LEU A 472 -12.91 -16.65 3.58
CA LEU A 472 -13.54 -17.90 3.17
C LEU A 472 -12.85 -18.53 1.96
N SER A 473 -12.33 -17.72 1.02
CA SER A 473 -11.58 -18.23 -0.12
C SER A 473 -10.27 -18.92 0.29
N THR A 474 -9.67 -18.56 1.44
CA THR A 474 -8.51 -19.27 2.00
C THR A 474 -8.86 -20.69 2.50
N LEU A 475 -10.14 -20.94 2.78
CA LEU A 475 -10.64 -22.22 3.31
C LEU A 475 -11.08 -23.20 2.22
N ARG A 476 -11.22 -22.76 0.96
CA ARG A 476 -11.59 -23.64 -0.14
C ARG A 476 -10.48 -24.63 -0.42
N ASN A 477 -10.88 -25.85 -0.79
CA ASN A 477 -9.94 -26.91 -1.11
C ASN A 477 -9.08 -26.50 -2.31
N THR A 478 -7.76 -26.43 -2.11
CA THR A 478 -6.79 -25.89 -3.07
C THR A 478 -6.38 -26.91 -4.13
N SER A 479 -6.95 -28.11 -4.17
CA SER A 479 -6.55 -29.13 -5.17
C SER A 479 -7.07 -28.84 -6.57
N ASP A 480 -8.25 -28.24 -6.70
CA ASP A 480 -8.96 -28.25 -7.99
C ASP A 480 -8.49 -27.13 -8.93
N ASP A 481 -7.95 -26.05 -8.37
CA ASP A 481 -7.46 -24.89 -9.11
C ASP A 481 -5.95 -24.93 -9.42
N TRP A 482 -5.24 -25.92 -8.87
CA TRP A 482 -3.78 -25.97 -8.86
C TRP A 482 -3.26 -27.29 -9.40
N ASP A 483 -2.21 -27.22 -10.21
CA ASP A 483 -1.46 -28.36 -10.69
C ASP A 483 -0.18 -28.51 -9.85
N TYR A 484 0.00 -29.69 -9.27
CA TYR A 484 1.19 -30.04 -8.50
C TYR A 484 2.03 -31.04 -9.29
N SER A 485 3.29 -30.71 -9.53
CA SER A 485 4.23 -31.63 -10.16
C SER A 485 5.07 -32.36 -9.12
N VAL A 486 5.28 -33.65 -9.32
CA VAL A 486 6.22 -34.46 -8.53
C VAL A 486 7.53 -34.50 -9.31
N GLY A 487 8.58 -33.90 -8.76
CA GLY A 487 9.82 -33.64 -9.47
C GLY A 487 10.49 -34.89 -10.06
N LEU A 488 11.30 -34.67 -11.08
CA LEU A 488 12.02 -35.74 -11.81
C LEU A 488 12.93 -36.57 -10.89
N ALA A 489 13.47 -35.99 -9.80
CA ALA A 489 14.32 -36.68 -8.84
C ALA A 489 13.59 -37.73 -8.00
N THR A 490 12.30 -37.55 -7.73
CA THR A 490 11.45 -38.48 -6.96
C THR A 490 10.92 -39.65 -7.77
N ARG A 491 11.06 -39.65 -9.11
CA ARG A 491 10.66 -40.78 -9.97
C ARG A 491 11.68 -41.93 -10.01
N LYS A 492 12.82 -41.79 -9.34
CA LYS A 492 13.81 -42.87 -9.16
C LYS A 492 13.73 -43.44 -7.75
N PHE A 493 12.69 -44.23 -7.47
CA PHE A 493 12.71 -45.25 -6.43
C PHE A 493 11.88 -46.44 -6.86
#